data_AF-A0A1V9X4I4-F1
#
_entry.id   AF-A0A1V9X4I4-F1
#
_cell.length_a   1.000
_cell.length_b   1.000
_cell.length_c   1.000
_cell.angle_alpha   90.00
_cell.angle_beta   90.00
_cell.angle_gamma   90.00
#
_symmetry.space_group_name_H-M   'P 1'
#
loop_
_entity.id
_entity.type
_entity.pdbx_description
1 polymer ?
#
loop_
_entity_poly.entity_id
_entity_poly.type
_entity_poly.pdbx_seq_one_letter_code
_entity_poly.pdbx_strand_id
1 'polypeptide(L)'
;MDLAEYFMTCVLVDKDLPCLDISGHLLHGIIPKGETQFRGNPIFLNLRQARSDERWGRLMIICEEVFQLLLTNQHSTVRRIFYLYKDTFKNPSHVAHSIEDLARLLSCTRRDLNVRATAKGLVYGNLEWRTTDGDNWCSCHSAPTSIPSDMRAVVEVNKI
;
A
#
# COMPACT_ATOMS: atom_id res chain seq x y z
N MET A 1 16.26 1.63 -9.67
CA MET A 1 16.12 2.35 -8.39
C MET A 1 15.04 1.62 -7.63
N ASP A 2 15.44 0.81 -6.65
CA ASP A 2 14.49 0.01 -5.88
C ASP A 2 13.56 0.94 -5.09
N LEU A 3 12.29 0.53 -4.93
CA LEU A 3 11.31 1.26 -4.14
C LEU A 3 11.82 1.56 -2.73
N ALA A 4 12.65 0.67 -2.16
CA ALA A 4 13.31 0.85 -0.87
C ALA A 4 14.39 1.94 -0.88
N GLU A 5 15.19 2.05 -1.96
CA GLU A 5 16.15 3.15 -2.12
C GLU A 5 15.44 4.49 -2.28
N TYR A 6 14.36 4.54 -3.07
CA TYR A 6 13.49 5.72 -3.20
C TYR A 6 12.83 6.10 -1.87
N PHE A 7 12.38 5.11 -1.09
CA PHE A 7 11.85 5.32 0.26
C PHE A 7 12.88 5.93 1.20
N MET A 8 14.12 5.42 1.19
CA MET A 8 15.23 5.96 1.98
C MET A 8 15.62 7.38 1.55
N THR A 9 15.68 7.67 0.24
CA THR A 9 16.05 9.01 -0.24
C THR A 9 14.98 10.04 0.09
N CYS A 10 13.71 9.76 -0.21
CA CYS A 10 12.62 10.71 0.02
C CYS A 10 12.30 10.92 1.51
N VAL A 11 12.43 9.90 2.37
CA VAL A 11 12.02 10.00 3.79
C VAL A 11 13.19 10.37 4.71
N LEU A 12 14.40 9.87 4.47
CA LEU A 12 15.54 10.03 5.39
C LEU A 12 16.61 11.02 4.93
N VAL A 13 16.80 11.21 3.61
CA VAL A 13 17.88 12.06 3.06
C VAL A 13 17.39 13.46 2.73
N ASP A 14 16.33 13.60 1.94
CA ASP A 14 15.90 14.92 1.46
C ASP A 14 15.06 15.70 2.47
N LYS A 15 14.44 15.05 3.47
CA LYS A 15 13.41 15.64 4.37
C LYS A 15 12.25 16.32 3.64
N ASP A 16 12.19 16.18 2.33
CA ASP A 16 11.16 16.66 1.46
C ASP A 16 10.23 15.49 1.18
N LEU A 17 9.19 15.32 2.02
CA LEU A 17 8.05 14.55 1.53
C LEU A 17 7.47 15.37 0.37
N PRO A 18 7.17 14.78 -0.79
CA PRO A 18 6.76 15.52 -1.99
C PRO A 18 5.48 16.36 -1.83
N CYS A 19 4.82 16.32 -0.66
CA CYS A 19 3.80 17.26 -0.27
C CYS A 19 3.92 17.84 1.15
N LEU A 20 4.98 17.59 1.92
CA LEU A 20 5.19 18.16 3.26
C LEU A 20 6.68 18.40 3.55
N ASP A 21 7.05 19.64 3.86
CA ASP A 21 8.21 19.91 4.71
C ASP A 21 7.91 19.40 6.14
N ILE A 22 8.95 19.07 6.90
CA ILE A 22 8.97 18.79 8.35
C ILE A 22 8.17 19.83 9.16
N SER A 23 7.98 21.04 8.62
CA SER A 23 7.17 22.13 9.19
C SER A 23 5.65 22.00 8.95
N GLY A 24 5.18 21.07 8.12
CA GLY A 24 3.77 20.90 7.75
C GLY A 24 3.31 21.70 6.53
N HIS A 25 4.23 22.39 5.83
CA HIS A 25 3.92 23.18 4.64
C HIS A 25 3.97 22.33 3.35
N LEU A 26 3.02 22.56 2.45
CA LEU A 26 2.99 21.94 1.12
C LEU A 26 4.24 22.35 0.33
N LEU A 27 5.10 21.39 -0.01
CA LEU A 27 6.12 21.61 -1.04
C LEU A 27 5.40 21.78 -2.38
N HIS A 28 5.72 22.87 -3.05
CA HIS A 28 5.04 23.33 -4.25
C HIS A 28 5.31 22.34 -5.41
N GLY A 29 4.42 21.38 -5.61
CA GLY A 29 4.18 20.69 -6.87
C GLY A 29 5.38 19.97 -7.49
N ILE A 30 5.67 18.76 -7.01
CA ILE A 30 6.27 17.71 -7.85
C ILE A 30 5.35 16.50 -7.79
N ILE A 31 4.23 16.60 -8.51
CA ILE A 31 3.49 15.41 -8.97
C ILE A 31 4.31 14.92 -10.17
N PRO A 32 5.06 13.81 -10.08
CA PRO A 32 5.74 13.28 -11.26
C PRO A 32 4.70 13.03 -12.35
N LYS A 33 5.00 13.51 -13.57
CA LYS A 33 4.17 13.36 -14.76
C LYS A 33 4.08 11.88 -15.15
N GLY A 34 3.22 11.15 -14.45
CA GLY A 34 2.79 9.80 -14.74
C GLY A 34 1.38 9.68 -14.18
N GLU A 35 0.41 9.41 -15.04
CA GLU A 35 -1.03 9.54 -14.77
C GLU A 35 -1.52 8.66 -13.61
N THR A 36 -1.44 9.16 -12.39
CA THR A 36 -2.35 8.78 -11.31
C THR A 36 -2.88 10.08 -10.70
N GLN A 37 -4.01 10.56 -11.22
CA GLN A 37 -4.74 11.65 -10.58
C GLN A 37 -5.20 11.18 -9.20
N PHE A 38 -4.43 11.46 -8.16
CA PHE A 38 -4.85 11.21 -6.78
C PHE A 38 -6.02 12.15 -6.45
N ARG A 39 -7.26 11.69 -6.66
CA ARG A 39 -8.46 12.38 -6.21
C ARG A 39 -8.51 12.35 -4.68
N GLY A 40 -8.16 13.47 -4.04
CA GLY A 40 -8.26 13.62 -2.59
C GLY A 40 -7.97 15.04 -2.13
N ASN A 41 -8.53 15.43 -0.99
CA ASN A 41 -8.18 16.69 -0.34
C ASN A 41 -6.69 16.66 0.06
N PRO A 42 -5.96 17.78 -0.07
CA PRO A 42 -4.57 17.87 0.39
C PRO A 42 -4.47 17.46 1.86
N ILE A 43 -3.45 16.65 2.16
CA ILE A 43 -3.18 16.19 3.52
C ILE A 43 -2.51 17.36 4.25
N PHE A 44 -3.26 18.04 5.11
CA PHE A 44 -2.66 18.99 6.06
C PHE A 44 -2.30 18.22 7.35
N LEU A 45 -1.02 18.26 7.71
CA LEU A 45 -0.53 17.78 9.00
C LEU A 45 0.05 18.98 9.75
N ASN A 46 -0.58 19.36 10.86
CA ASN A 46 -0.11 20.46 11.70
C ASN A 46 0.40 19.88 13.01
N LEU A 47 1.71 19.62 13.10
CA LEU A 47 2.39 19.00 14.24
C LEU A 47 2.31 19.79 15.56
N ARG A 48 1.66 20.96 15.59
CA ARG A 48 1.40 21.72 16.82
C ARG A 48 0.04 21.41 17.44
N GLN A 49 -0.81 20.64 16.77
CA GLN A 49 -2.16 20.32 17.25
C GLN A 49 -2.23 18.86 17.73
N ALA A 50 -2.71 18.63 18.96
CA ALA A 50 -2.77 17.30 19.58
C ALA A 50 -3.47 16.20 18.73
N ARG A 51 -4.51 16.54 17.97
CA ARG A 51 -5.18 15.59 17.05
C ARG A 51 -4.31 15.21 15.84
N SER A 52 -3.43 16.12 15.43
CA SER A 52 -2.46 15.88 14.36
C SER A 52 -1.34 14.96 14.84
N ASP A 53 -0.96 15.03 16.12
CA ASP A 53 0.09 14.18 16.70
C ASP A 53 -0.31 12.70 16.66
N GLU A 54 -1.57 12.39 16.98
CA GLU A 54 -2.08 11.02 16.85
C GLU A 54 -2.11 10.53 15.39
N ARG A 55 -2.43 11.43 14.44
CA ARG A 55 -2.44 11.10 13.00
C ARG A 55 -1.02 10.85 12.50
N TRP A 56 -0.07 11.67 12.94
CA TRP A 56 1.34 11.52 12.64
C TRP A 56 1.92 10.24 13.22
N GLY A 57 1.65 9.95 14.49
CA GLY A 57 2.09 8.71 15.13
C GLY A 57 1.59 7.47 14.39
N ARG A 58 0.32 7.47 13.96
CA ARG A 58 -0.23 6.40 13.11
C ARG A 58 0.47 6.30 11.76
N LEU A 59 0.76 7.42 11.12
CA LEU A 59 1.46 7.45 9.84
C LEU A 59 2.87 6.86 9.97
N MET A 60 3.61 7.25 11.01
CA MET A 60 4.97 6.77 11.27
C MET A 60 5.03 5.27 11.52
N ILE A 61 4.07 4.72 12.27
CA ILE A 61 3.96 3.27 12.48
C ILE A 61 3.74 2.55 11.15
N ILE A 62 2.89 3.09 10.26
CA ILE A 62 2.68 2.50 8.93
C ILE A 62 3.95 2.63 8.06
N CYS A 63 4.66 3.76 8.12
CA CYS A 63 5.93 3.92 7.41
C CYS A 63 6.94 2.85 7.84
N GLU A 64 7.11 2.63 9.14
CA GLU A 64 8.02 1.63 9.69
C GLU A 64 7.63 0.21 9.23
N GLU A 65 6.36 -0.16 9.38
CA GLU A 65 5.87 -1.48 8.97
C GLU A 65 6.05 -1.70 7.46
N VAL A 66 5.69 -0.73 6.63
CA VAL A 66 5.88 -0.82 5.17
C VAL A 66 7.36 -0.93 4.81
N PHE A 67 8.22 -0.16 5.48
CA PHE A 67 9.66 -0.23 5.25
C PHE A 67 10.21 -1.63 5.56
N GLN A 68 9.80 -2.24 6.67
CA GLN A 68 10.18 -3.61 7.00
C GLN A 68 9.65 -4.64 5.98
N LEU A 69 8.41 -4.48 5.52
CA LEU A 69 7.81 -5.34 4.49
C LEU A 69 8.54 -5.23 3.14
N LEU A 70 8.99 -4.04 2.77
CA LEU A 70 9.77 -3.81 1.55
C LEU A 70 11.17 -4.43 1.68
N LEU A 71 11.87 -4.20 2.81
CA LEU A 71 13.20 -4.77 3.05
C LEU A 71 13.22 -6.30 3.05
N THR A 72 12.22 -6.91 3.66
CA THR A 72 12.11 -8.37 3.76
C THR A 72 11.41 -9.01 2.56
N ASN A 73 10.94 -8.20 1.60
CA ASN A 73 10.08 -8.59 0.49
C ASN A 73 8.87 -9.45 0.94
N GLN A 74 8.29 -9.12 2.10
CA GLN A 74 7.12 -9.78 2.64
C GLN A 74 5.86 -8.94 2.41
N HIS A 75 4.71 -9.60 2.47
CA HIS A 75 3.41 -8.93 2.38
C HIS A 75 2.64 -9.02 3.70
N SER A 76 1.93 -7.94 4.01
CA SER A 76 1.00 -7.88 5.15
C SER A 76 -0.40 -7.51 4.68
N THR A 77 -1.39 -7.71 5.55
CA THR A 77 -2.77 -7.28 5.28
C THR A 77 -3.15 -6.14 6.20
N VAL A 78 -4.07 -5.30 5.76
CA VAL A 78 -4.62 -4.20 6.59
C VAL A 78 -5.12 -4.70 7.95
N ARG A 79 -5.74 -5.89 7.98
CA ARG A 79 -6.22 -6.52 9.21
C ARG A 79 -5.09 -7.00 10.11
N ARG A 80 -4.02 -7.57 9.55
CA ARG A 80 -2.85 -7.99 10.32
C ARG A 80 -2.22 -6.79 11.03
N ILE A 81 -2.02 -5.68 10.31
CA ILE A 81 -1.49 -4.44 10.88
C ILE A 81 -2.40 -3.89 11.98
N PHE A 82 -3.72 -3.89 11.75
CA PHE A 82 -4.70 -3.49 12.77
C PHE A 82 -4.62 -4.35 14.04
N TYR A 83 -4.40 -5.66 13.92
CA TYR A 83 -4.25 -6.53 15.08
C TYR A 83 -2.91 -6.37 15.78
N LEU A 84 -1.83 -6.07 15.04
CA LEU A 84 -0.50 -5.84 15.61
C LEU A 84 -0.47 -4.56 16.46
N TYR A 85 -1.12 -3.50 15.99
CA TYR A 85 -1.10 -2.17 16.60
C TYR A 85 -2.49 -1.75 17.11
N LYS A 86 -3.22 -2.67 17.73
CA LYS A 86 -4.61 -2.46 18.15
C LYS A 86 -4.77 -1.31 19.15
N ASP A 87 -3.76 -1.07 19.98
CA ASP A 87 -3.77 0.02 20.97
C ASP A 87 -3.67 1.40 20.32
N THR A 88 -2.99 1.49 19.17
CA THR A 88 -2.81 2.74 18.42
C THR A 88 -3.96 2.96 17.42
N PHE A 89 -4.41 1.90 16.75
CA PHE A 89 -5.49 1.97 15.77
C PHE A 89 -6.82 1.53 16.39
N LYS A 90 -7.64 2.50 16.78
CA LYS A 90 -9.00 2.25 17.32
C LYS A 90 -9.98 1.64 16.31
N ASN A 91 -9.76 1.84 15.01
CA ASN A 91 -10.62 1.36 13.93
C ASN A 91 -9.75 0.85 12.76
N PRO A 92 -10.07 -0.30 12.13
CA PRO A 92 -9.38 -0.78 10.93
C PRO A 92 -9.34 0.25 9.79
N SER A 93 -10.34 1.14 9.72
CA SER A 93 -10.41 2.23 8.74
C SER A 93 -9.26 3.23 8.91
N HIS A 94 -8.75 3.42 10.14
CA HIS A 94 -7.61 4.30 10.38
C HIS A 94 -6.33 3.75 9.75
N VAL A 95 -6.14 2.42 9.78
CA VAL A 95 -5.01 1.77 9.10
C VAL A 95 -5.10 1.99 7.59
N ALA A 96 -6.28 1.75 7.01
CA ALA A 96 -6.51 1.94 5.58
C ALA A 96 -6.29 3.40 5.14
N HIS A 97 -6.71 4.38 5.94
CA HIS A 97 -6.47 5.80 5.67
C HIS A 97 -5.00 6.17 5.81
N SER A 98 -4.30 5.68 6.84
CA SER A 98 -2.86 5.95 7.01
C SER A 98 -2.01 5.36 5.87
N ILE A 99 -2.35 4.16 5.38
CA ILE A 99 -1.69 3.57 4.20
C ILE A 99 -1.95 4.41 2.95
N GLU A 100 -3.18 4.87 2.77
CA GLU A 100 -3.54 5.72 1.63
C GLU A 100 -2.85 7.09 1.71
N ASP A 101 -2.76 7.70 2.89
CA ASP A 101 -2.02 8.93 3.12
C ASP A 101 -0.53 8.74 2.80
N LEU A 102 0.08 7.63 3.23
CA LEU A 102 1.46 7.27 2.89
C LEU A 102 1.64 7.06 1.39
N ALA A 103 0.72 6.37 0.72
CA ALA A 103 0.76 6.15 -0.73
C ALA A 103 0.75 7.48 -1.49
N ARG A 104 -0.09 8.44 -1.07
CA ARG A 104 -0.10 9.79 -1.64
C ARG A 104 1.18 10.56 -1.33
N LEU A 105 1.68 10.47 -0.11
CA LEU A 105 2.94 11.07 0.30
C LEU A 105 4.13 10.54 -0.51
N LEU A 106 4.08 9.32 -1.02
CA LEU A 106 5.15 8.73 -1.83
C LEU A 106 4.86 8.74 -3.32
N SER A 107 3.71 9.29 -3.74
CA SER A 107 3.21 9.22 -5.12
C SER A 107 3.18 7.79 -5.69
N CYS A 108 2.87 6.79 -4.86
CA CYS A 108 2.77 5.39 -5.26
C CYS A 108 1.35 4.85 -5.08
N THR A 109 1.08 3.66 -5.60
CA THR A 109 -0.22 3.02 -5.35
C THR A 109 -0.15 2.20 -4.06
N ARG A 110 -1.29 1.99 -3.39
CA ARG A 110 -1.37 1.10 -2.20
C ARG A 110 -0.78 -0.30 -2.44
N ARG A 111 -0.82 -0.78 -3.68
CA ARG A 111 -0.31 -2.12 -4.05
C ARG A 111 1.23 -2.18 -4.03
N ASP A 112 1.90 -1.03 -4.13
CA ASP A 112 3.36 -0.93 -4.15
C ASP A 112 3.96 -0.92 -2.74
N LEU A 113 3.15 -0.68 -1.70
CA LEU A 113 3.58 -0.65 -0.30
C LEU A 113 3.63 -2.04 0.35
N ASN A 114 3.51 -3.12 -0.43
CA ASN A 114 3.43 -4.51 0.06
C ASN A 114 2.30 -4.79 1.08
N VAL A 115 1.32 -3.89 1.21
CA VAL A 115 0.13 -4.08 2.05
C VAL A 115 -1.08 -4.39 1.18
N ARG A 116 -1.72 -5.53 1.43
CA ARG A 116 -2.79 -6.08 0.58
C ARG A 116 -4.12 -6.14 1.30
N ALA A 117 -5.20 -6.07 0.53
CA ALA A 117 -6.51 -6.49 1.02
C ALA A 117 -6.55 -8.01 1.09
N THR A 118 -7.32 -8.56 2.04
CA THR A 118 -7.58 -10.01 2.07
C THR A 118 -8.40 -10.38 0.83
N ALA A 119 -7.86 -11.22 -0.05
CA ALA A 119 -8.62 -11.75 -1.17
C ALA A 119 -9.80 -12.59 -0.65
N LYS A 120 -10.99 -12.34 -1.21
CA LYS A 120 -12.21 -13.10 -0.92
C LYS A 120 -12.96 -13.53 -2.18
N GLY A 121 -12.40 -13.26 -3.36
CA GLY A 121 -13.04 -13.58 -4.62
C GLY A 121 -12.85 -15.06 -4.95
N LEU A 122 -13.94 -15.75 -5.25
CA LEU A 122 -13.93 -17.08 -5.86
C LEU A 122 -14.34 -16.94 -7.33
N VAL A 123 -13.69 -17.68 -8.20
CA VAL A 123 -14.01 -17.76 -9.64
C VAL A 123 -14.38 -19.20 -9.96
N TYR A 124 -15.47 -19.37 -10.70
CA TYR A 124 -15.91 -20.66 -11.24
C TYR A 124 -16.37 -20.44 -12.69
N GLY A 125 -15.91 -21.28 -13.61
CA GLY A 125 -16.24 -21.18 -15.02
C GLY A 125 -15.17 -21.78 -15.93
N ASN A 126 -15.39 -21.69 -17.25
CA ASN A 126 -14.48 -22.22 -18.26
C ASN A 126 -13.29 -21.27 -18.48
N LEU A 127 -12.44 -21.18 -17.46
CA LEU A 127 -11.30 -20.29 -17.41
C LEU A 127 -10.16 -21.00 -16.68
N GLU A 128 -8.95 -20.81 -17.18
CA GLU A 128 -7.71 -21.24 -16.54
C GLU A 128 -6.73 -20.08 -16.49
N TRP A 129 -5.93 -20.00 -15.43
CA TRP A 129 -4.87 -19.00 -15.34
C TRP A 129 -3.57 -19.62 -14.86
N ARG A 130 -2.45 -18.96 -15.13
CA ARG A 130 -1.11 -19.35 -14.68
C ARG A 130 -0.51 -18.27 -13.80
N THR A 131 0.14 -18.69 -12.72
CA THR A 131 0.77 -17.80 -11.74
C THR A 131 2.29 -17.82 -11.90
N THR A 132 3.00 -16.73 -11.59
CA THR A 132 4.48 -16.67 -11.60
C THR A 132 5.12 -17.68 -10.65
N ASP A 133 4.44 -17.96 -9.53
CA ASP A 133 4.97 -18.79 -8.45
C ASP A 133 4.77 -20.29 -8.70
N GLY A 134 4.01 -20.65 -9.75
CA GLY A 134 3.66 -22.04 -10.04
C GLY A 134 3.53 -22.29 -11.54
N ASP A 135 4.26 -23.29 -12.04
CA ASP A 135 4.28 -23.63 -13.47
C ASP A 135 2.94 -24.19 -13.99
N ASN A 136 2.08 -24.64 -13.07
CA ASN A 136 0.82 -25.33 -13.38
C ASN A 136 -0.34 -24.36 -13.63
N TRP A 137 -1.19 -24.72 -14.58
CA TRP A 137 -2.46 -24.04 -14.84
C TRP A 137 -3.49 -24.30 -13.72
N CYS A 138 -4.10 -23.23 -13.22
CA CYS A 138 -5.20 -23.27 -12.27
C CYS A 138 -6.53 -23.29 -13.04
N SER A 139 -7.12 -24.47 -13.21
CA SER A 139 -8.42 -24.62 -13.88
C SER A 139 -9.59 -24.28 -12.96
N CYS A 140 -10.47 -23.37 -13.39
CA CYS A 140 -11.63 -22.91 -12.61
C CYS A 140 -12.95 -23.65 -12.94
N HIS A 141 -12.90 -24.67 -13.81
CA HIS A 141 -14.09 -25.36 -14.29
C HIS A 141 -14.56 -26.49 -13.36
N SER A 142 -13.63 -27.13 -12.65
CA SER A 142 -13.90 -28.31 -11.82
C SER A 142 -14.30 -27.94 -10.39
N ALA A 143 -13.69 -26.88 -9.84
CA ALA A 143 -13.98 -26.37 -8.51
C ALA A 143 -13.82 -24.84 -8.44
N PRO A 144 -14.58 -24.15 -7.57
CA PRO A 144 -14.39 -22.72 -7.32
C PRO A 144 -12.97 -22.46 -6.82
N THR A 145 -12.23 -21.63 -7.55
CA THR A 145 -10.83 -21.32 -7.23
C THR A 145 -10.72 -19.91 -6.65
N SER A 146 -9.92 -19.74 -5.59
CA SER A 146 -9.68 -18.43 -4.99
C SER A 146 -8.80 -17.57 -5.89
N ILE A 147 -9.21 -16.32 -6.06
CA ILE A 147 -8.38 -15.31 -6.72
C ILE A 147 -7.16 -15.05 -5.84
N PRO A 148 -5.93 -15.08 -6.40
CA PRO A 148 -4.73 -14.75 -5.66
C PRO A 148 -4.78 -13.30 -5.17
N SER A 149 -4.15 -13.03 -4.02
CA SER A 149 -4.09 -11.66 -3.46
C SER A 149 -3.16 -10.76 -4.27
N ASP A 150 -2.21 -11.34 -5.01
CA ASP A 150 -1.47 -10.63 -6.06
C ASP A 150 -2.09 -10.89 -7.42
N MET A 151 -2.51 -9.84 -8.10
CA MET A 151 -2.93 -9.96 -9.49
C MET A 151 -1.74 -9.83 -10.45
N ARG A 152 -0.60 -9.25 -10.02
CA ARG A 152 0.61 -9.16 -10.84
C ARG A 152 1.28 -10.51 -11.04
N ALA A 153 1.02 -11.44 -10.12
CA ALA A 153 1.50 -12.81 -10.23
C ALA A 153 0.73 -13.60 -11.31
N VAL A 154 -0.42 -13.14 -11.81
CA VAL A 154 -1.14 -13.83 -12.89
C VAL A 154 -0.51 -13.45 -14.23
N VAL A 155 0.10 -14.41 -14.90
CA VAL A 155 0.87 -14.20 -16.15
C VAL A 155 -0.02 -14.37 -17.38
N GLU A 156 -0.79 -15.46 -17.40
CA GLU A 156 -1.60 -15.86 -18.56
C GLU A 156 -2.98 -16.28 -18.09
N VAL A 157 -3.99 -15.96 -18.90
CA VAL A 157 -5.38 -16.35 -18.69
C VAL A 157 -5.90 -16.91 -20.01
N ASN A 158 -6.40 -18.13 -19.98
CA ASN A 158 -6.97 -18.80 -21.13
C ASN A 158 -8.46 -19.13 -20.89
N LYS A 159 -9.24 -19.07 -21.95
CA LYS A 159 -10.65 -19.44 -21.96
C LYS A 159 -10.79 -20.78 -22.66
N ILE A 160 -11.31 -21.75 -21.93
CA ILE A 160 -11.56 -23.11 -22.43
C ILE A 160 -12.91 -23.15 -23.15
#